data_AF-A0A7C2LY89-F1
#
_entry.id   AF-A0A7C2LY89-F1
#
_cell.length_a   1.000
_cell.length_b   1.000
_cell.length_c   1.000
_cell.angle_alpha   90.00
_cell.angle_beta   90.00
_cell.angle_gamma   90.00
#
_symmetry.space_group_name_H-M   'P 1'
#
loop_
_entity.id
_entity.type
_entity.pdbx_description
1 polymer ?
#
loop_
_entity_poly.entity_id
_entity_poly.type
_entity_poly.pdbx_seq_one_letter_code
_entity_poly.pdbx_strand_id
1 'polypeptide(L)' 'MGTNLVNIFSTDKPYYAELIRQMLSDHQIHSFIINKQDSAYKFGDIDIFVHRDHVIRAKMLIREFETL' A
#
# COMPACT_ATOMS: atom_id res chain seq x y z
N MET A 1 11.86 -13.98 -14.57
CA MET A 1 11.66 -13.53 -13.17
C MET A 1 10.52 -12.52 -13.19
N GLY A 2 9.27 -12.98 -13.14
CA GLY A 2 8.11 -12.08 -13.14
C GLY A 2 7.99 -11.44 -11.76
N THR A 3 7.86 -10.11 -11.71
CA THR A 3 7.62 -9.38 -10.47
C THR A 3 6.28 -9.82 -9.86
N ASN A 4 6.32 -10.67 -8.84
CA ASN A 4 5.14 -11.16 -8.12
C ASN A 4 4.48 -10.09 -7.23
N LEU A 5 4.76 -8.81 -7.48
CA LEU A 5 4.20 -7.68 -6.75
C LEU A 5 2.94 -7.18 -7.44
N VAL A 6 1.90 -6.96 -6.66
CA VAL A 6 0.60 -6.50 -7.14
C VAL A 6 0.22 -5.24 -6.36
N ASN A 7 -0.14 -4.17 -7.06
CA ASN A 7 -0.67 -2.96 -6.44
C ASN A 7 -2.02 -3.32 -5.78
N ILE A 8 -2.18 -2.99 -4.51
CA ILE A 8 -3.40 -3.23 -3.75
C ILE A 8 -4.12 -1.95 -3.31
N PHE A 9 -3.45 -0.80 -3.33
CA PHE A 9 -3.95 0.47 -2.84
C PHE A 9 -3.10 1.64 -3.37
N SER A 10 -3.75 2.79 -3.59
CA SER A 10 -3.10 4.03 -4.02
C SER A 10 -3.67 5.20 -3.23
N THR A 11 -2.83 6.16 -2.86
CA THR A 11 -3.23 7.36 -2.11
C THR A 11 -2.32 8.54 -2.46
N ASP A 12 -2.81 9.77 -2.32
CA ASP A 12 -2.03 11.00 -2.44
C ASP A 12 -1.44 11.46 -1.09
N LYS A 13 -1.71 10.72 0.00
CA LYS A 13 -1.32 11.09 1.38
C LYS A 13 -0.18 10.20 1.89
N PRO A 14 1.06 10.73 2.03
CA PRO A 14 2.20 9.94 2.50
C PRO A 14 1.99 9.25 3.86
N TYR A 15 1.39 9.97 4.82
CA TYR A 15 1.12 9.41 6.15
C TYR A 15 0.16 8.22 6.08
N TYR A 16 -0.79 8.26 5.15
CA TYR A 16 -1.82 7.23 5.03
C TYR A 16 -1.24 5.96 4.42
N ALA A 17 -0.34 6.10 3.44
CA ALA A 17 0.41 4.97 2.90
C ALA A 17 1.24 4.25 3.98
N GLU A 18 1.90 5.01 4.87
CA GLU A 18 2.66 4.46 5.99
C GLU A 18 1.76 3.77 7.03
N LEU A 19 0.59 4.34 7.34
CA LEU A 19 -0.38 3.69 8.24
C LEU A 19 -0.85 2.34 7.69
N ILE A 20 -1.18 2.27 6.40
CA ILE A 20 -1.56 1.01 5.76
C ILE A 20 -0.39 0.02 5.80
N ARG A 21 0.84 0.45 5.47
CA ARG A 21 2.02 -0.42 5.54
C ARG A 21 2.24 -0.98 6.95
N GLN A 22 2.10 -0.15 7.98
CA GLN A 22 2.22 -0.58 9.37
C GLN A 22 1.14 -1.60 9.73
N MET A 23 -0.13 -1.31 9.41
CA MET A 23 -1.24 -2.23 9.65
C MET A 23 -1.04 -3.59 8.95
N LEU A 24 -0.58 -3.59 7.70
CA LEU A 24 -0.28 -4.82 6.97
C LEU A 24 0.89 -5.58 7.61
N SER A 25 1.93 -4.85 8.05
CA SER A 25 3.08 -5.43 8.76
C SER A 25 2.66 -6.12 10.06
N ASP A 26 1.75 -5.52 10.83
CA ASP A 26 1.21 -6.11 12.06
C ASP A 26 0.47 -7.44 11.80
N HIS A 27 -0.04 -7.63 10.58
CA HIS A 27 -0.67 -8.87 10.10
C HIS A 27 0.28 -9.81 9.35
N GLN A 28 1.60 -9.58 9.46
CA GLN A 28 2.66 -10.34 8.81
C GLN A 28 2.61 -10.29 7.28
N ILE A 29 2.08 -9.20 6.71
CA ILE A 29 2.06 -8.96 5.27
C ILE A 29 3.11 -7.91 4.94
N HIS A 30 4.18 -8.33 4.28
CA HIS A 30 5.18 -7.39 3.78
C HIS A 30 4.64 -6.61 2.57
N SER A 31 4.77 -5.29 2.61
CA SER A 31 4.34 -4.39 1.54
C SER A 31 5.41 -3.36 1.19
N PHE A 32 5.43 -2.96 -0.08
CA PHE A 32 6.32 -1.94 -0.63
C PHE A 32 5.53 -0.68 -0.96
N ILE A 33 6.06 0.48 -0.58
CA ILE A 33 5.52 1.79 -0.98
C ILE A 33 6.35 2.32 -2.15
N ILE A 34 5.67 2.75 -3.21
CA ILE A 34 6.28 3.50 -4.31
C ILE A 34 5.65 4.89 -4.32
N ASN A 35 6.39 5.88 -3.83
CA ASN A 35 5.99 7.28 -3.90
C ASN A 35 6.32 7.83 -5.30
N LYS A 36 5.28 8.13 -6.09
CA LYS A 36 5.39 8.71 -7.45
C LYS A 36 5.12 10.21 -7.47
N GLN A 37 5.11 10.87 -6.30
CA GLN A 37 4.87 12.30 -6.21
C GLN A 37 6.04 13.10 -6.75
N ASP A 38 5.71 14.18 -7.44
CA ASP A 38 6.69 15.18 -7.82
C ASP A 38 7.34 15.78 -6.57
N SER A 39 8.67 15.81 -6.51
CA SER A 39 9.37 16.25 -5.30
C SER A 39 9.17 17.74 -4.99
N ALA A 40 8.94 18.57 -6.01
CA ALA A 40 8.81 20.03 -5.89
C ALA A 40 7.37 20.44 -5.55
N TYR A 41 6.38 19.80 -6.17
CA TYR A 41 4.97 20.16 -5.99
C TYR A 41 4.16 19.16 -5.15
N LYS A 42 4.76 18.03 -4.76
CA LYS A 42 4.16 16.94 -3.96
C LYS A 42 2.84 16.39 -4.51
N PHE A 43 2.63 16.55 -5.81
CA PHE A 43 1.47 16.05 -6.53
C PHE A 43 1.78 14.68 -7.14
N GLY A 44 0.81 13.76 -7.05
CA GLY A 44 0.89 12.41 -7.60
C GLY A 44 0.47 11.35 -6.59
N ASP A 45 0.51 10.10 -7.04
CA ASP A 45 0.07 8.95 -6.26
C ASP A 45 1.23 8.26 -5.52
N ILE A 46 0.87 7.60 -4.44
CA ILE A 46 1.70 6.72 -3.65
C ILE A 46 1.04 5.35 -3.67
N ASP A 47 1.73 4.40 -4.29
CA ASP A 47 1.22 3.07 -4.51
C ASP A 47 1.75 2.09 -3.47
N ILE A 48 0.90 1.16 -3.04
CA ILE A 48 1.24 0.10 -2.10
C ILE A 48 1.14 -1.25 -2.81
N PHE A 49 2.23 -2.01 -2.77
CA PHE A 49 2.34 -3.32 -3.41
C PHE A 49 2.56 -4.42 -2.38
N VAL A 50 2.01 -5.60 -2.63
CA VAL A 50 2.27 -6.82 -1.85
C VAL A 50 2.60 -7.99 -2.78
N HIS A 51 3.17 -9.06 -2.22
CA HIS A 51 3.28 -10.33 -2.95
C HIS A 51 1.89 -10.83 -3.36
N ARG A 52 1.76 -11.43 -4.55
CA ARG A 52 0.49 -11.91 -5.12
C ARG A 52 -0.33 -12.76 -4.14
N ASP A 53 0.34 -13.61 -3.37
CA ASP A 53 -0.30 -14.51 -2.40
C ASP A 53 -1.01 -13.77 -1.25
N HIS A 54 -0.68 -12.50 -1.02
CA HIS A 54 -1.28 -11.69 0.05
C HIS A 54 -2.36 -10.72 -0.44
N VAL A 55 -2.61 -10.62 -1.76
CA VAL A 55 -3.47 -9.60 -2.35
C VAL A 55 -4.87 -9.57 -1.76
N ILE A 56 -5.52 -10.74 -1.67
CA ILE A 56 -6.90 -10.84 -1.18
C ILE A 56 -6.98 -10.43 0.29
N ARG A 57 -6.07 -10.97 1.12
CA ARG A 57 -6.01 -10.66 2.55
C ARG A 57 -5.71 -9.18 2.81
N ALA A 58 -4.75 -8.61 2.09
CA ALA A 58 -4.39 -7.20 2.20
C ALA A 58 -5.56 -6.28 1.85
N LYS A 59 -6.27 -6.54 0.74
CA LYS A 59 -7.44 -5.74 0.34
C LYS A 59 -8.59 -5.82 1.33
N MET A 60 -8.80 -6.96 1.98
CA MET A 60 -9.82 -7.09 3.04
C MET A 60 -9.45 -6.26 4.27
N LEU A 61 -8.21 -6.39 4.77
CA LEU A 61 -7.74 -5.63 5.92
C LEU A 61 -7.79 -4.11 5.69
N ILE A 62 -7.45 -3.63 4.49
CA ILE A 62 -7.52 -2.20 4.15
C ILE A 62 -8.97 -1.70 4.18
N ARG A 63 -9.92 -2.47 3.65
CA ARG A 63 -11.35 -2.10 3.71
C ARG A 63 -11.86 -2.02 5.14
N GLU A 64 -11.46 -2.96 5.98
CA GLU A 64 -11.81 -2.95 7.41
C GLU A 64 -11.21 -1.72 8.11
N PHE A 65 -9.94 -1.40 7.83
CA PHE A 65 -9.26 -0.23 8.37
C PHE A 65 -9.90 1.10 7.94
N GLU A 66 -10.39 1.19 6.71
CA GLU A 66 -11.08 2.38 6.17
C GLU A 66 -12.50 2.60 6.70
N THR A 67 -13.12 1.57 7.27
CA THR A 67 -14.51 1.63 7.76
C THR A 67 -14.58 2.04 9.25
N LEU A 68 -13.43 2.20 9.91
CA LEU A 68 -13.31 2.71 11.28
C LEU A 68 -13.42 4.24 11.32
#